data_AF-R9K2A7-F1
#
_entry.id   AF-R9K2A7-F1
#
_cell.length_a   1.000
_cell.length_b   1.000
_cell.length_c   1.000
_cell.angle_alpha   90.00
_cell.angle_beta   90.00
_cell.angle_gamma   90.00
#
_symmetry.space_group_name_H-M   'P 1'
#
loop_
_entity.id
_entity.type
_entity.pdbx_description
1 polymer ?
#
loop_
_entity_poly.entity_id
_entity_poly.type
_entity_poly.pdbx_seq_one_letter_code
_entity_poly.pdbx_strand_id
1 'polypeptide(L)' 'MAEVQITSGVTFQKRIISDEPNAYAEIILKFEGLQESRVAELRELFRNFAAEVEGMLLEDTSLYI' A
#
# COMPACT_ATOMS: atom_id res chain seq x y z
N MET A 1 -11.94 -11.75 32.98
CA MET A 1 -11.98 -11.78 31.51
C MET A 1 -11.17 -10.58 31.05
N ALA A 2 -10.03 -10.80 30.39
CA ALA A 2 -9.14 -9.70 30.01
C ALA A 2 -9.66 -9.06 28.73
N GLU A 3 -10.11 -7.81 28.84
CA GLU A 3 -10.46 -6.97 27.70
C GLU A 3 -9.15 -6.53 27.06
N VAL A 4 -8.75 -7.19 25.95
CA VAL A 4 -7.57 -6.79 25.20
C VAL A 4 -7.95 -5.56 24.37
N GLN A 5 -7.73 -4.38 24.94
CA GLN A 5 -7.79 -3.13 24.18
C GLN A 5 -6.56 -3.07 23.28
N ILE A 6 -6.73 -3.51 22.04
CA ILE A 6 -5.74 -3.33 20.99
C ILE A 6 -5.90 -1.89 20.47
N THR A 7 -5.06 -0.97 20.92
CA THR A 7 -5.08 0.45 20.49
C THR A 7 -3.80 0.84 19.76
N SER A 8 -3.32 0.03 18.81
CA SER A 8 -2.26 0.45 17.89
C SER A 8 -2.56 -0.03 16.47
N GLY A 9 -3.27 0.78 15.71
CA GLY A 9 -3.44 0.57 14.29
C GLY A 9 -2.19 0.96 13.50
N VAL A 10 -1.90 0.20 12.44
CA VAL A 10 -0.84 0.52 11.47
C VAL A 10 -1.50 0.84 10.15
N THR A 11 -1.05 1.93 9.52
CA THR A 11 -1.48 2.33 8.17
C THR A 11 -0.25 2.45 7.28
N PHE A 12 -0.23 1.71 6.18
CA PHE A 12 0.68 1.93 5.06
C PHE A 12 -0.06 2.65 3.95
N GLN A 13 0.49 3.75 3.45
CA GLN A 13 -0.07 4.52 2.35
C GLN A 13 1.03 4.82 1.33
N LYS A 14 0.74 4.56 0.05
CA LYS A 14 1.59 4.95 -1.08
C LYS A 14 0.67 5.53 -2.15
N ARG A 15 1.02 6.73 -2.60
CA ARG A 15 0.40 7.39 -3.75
C ARG A 15 1.39 7.32 -4.91
N ILE A 16 0.92 6.82 -6.04
CA ILE A 16 1.67 6.68 -7.29
C ILE A 16 1.06 7.70 -8.24
N ILE A 17 1.89 8.56 -8.80
CA ILE A 17 1.50 9.64 -9.70
C ILE A 17 2.21 9.37 -11.01
N SER A 18 1.48 9.40 -12.12
CA SER A 18 2.07 9.34 -13.46
C SER A 18 2.26 10.75 -14.04
N ASP A 19 2.96 10.84 -15.17
CA ASP A 19 3.08 12.09 -15.92
C ASP A 19 1.75 12.54 -16.56
N GLU A 20 0.77 11.64 -16.66
CA GLU A 20 -0.59 11.99 -17.07
C GLU A 20 -1.36 12.63 -15.91
N PRO A 21 -1.87 13.86 -16.06
CA PRO A 21 -2.46 14.64 -14.96
C PRO A 21 -3.73 14.02 -14.37
N ASN A 22 -4.34 13.05 -15.07
CA ASN A 22 -5.56 12.35 -14.63
C ASN A 22 -5.32 10.89 -14.22
N ALA A 23 -4.08 10.39 -14.27
CA ALA A 23 -3.78 9.00 -13.92
C ALA A 23 -2.92 8.94 -12.66
N TYR A 24 -3.54 8.44 -11.59
CA TYR A 24 -2.88 8.19 -10.31
C TYR A 24 -3.44 6.92 -9.68
N ALA A 25 -2.65 6.28 -8.82
CA ALA A 25 -3.10 5.20 -7.96
C ALA A 25 -2.82 5.53 -6.49
N GLU A 26 -3.74 5.17 -5.60
CA GLU A 26 -3.55 5.27 -4.15
C GLU A 26 -3.80 3.91 -3.52
N ILE A 27 -2.82 3.46 -2.73
CA ILE A 27 -2.85 2.17 -2.05
C ILE A 27 -2.79 2.44 -0.56
N ILE A 28 -3.81 1.96 0.16
CA ILE A 28 -3.94 2.11 1.60
C ILE A 28 -4.16 0.72 2.20
N LEU A 29 -3.24 0.30 3.07
CA LEU A 29 -3.37 -0.92 3.86
C LEU A 29 -3.47 -0.56 5.35
N LYS A 30 -4.58 -0.94 5.98
CA LYS A 30 -4.88 -0.66 7.39
C LYS A 30 -5.18 -1.96 8.11
N PHE A 31 -4.60 -2.11 9.30
CA PHE A 31 -4.85 -3.25 10.17
C PHE A 31 -4.54 -2.88 11.62
N GLU A 32 -5.13 -3.63 12.54
CA GLU A 32 -4.99 -3.44 13.98
C GLU A 32 -4.75 -4.81 14.63
N GLY A 33 -4.00 -4.86 15.72
CA GLY A 33 -3.89 -6.08 16.54
C GLY A 33 -3.05 -7.20 15.98
N LEU A 34 -2.19 -6.89 15.01
CA LEU A 34 -1.25 -7.85 14.46
C LEU A 34 0.08 -7.80 15.23
N GLN A 35 0.70 -8.98 15.37
CA GLN A 35 2.06 -9.10 15.88
C GLN A 35 3.07 -8.44 14.94
N GLU A 36 4.15 -7.88 15.49
CA GLU A 36 5.18 -7.16 14.72
C GLU A 36 5.77 -7.98 13.56
N SER A 37 5.94 -9.30 13.74
CA SER A 37 6.38 -10.21 12.68
C SER A 37 5.42 -10.21 11.48
N ARG A 38 4.10 -10.23 11.73
CA ARG A 38 3.08 -10.16 10.70
C ARG A 38 3.00 -8.77 10.07
N VAL A 39 3.22 -7.73 10.86
CA VAL A 39 3.33 -6.35 10.35
C VAL A 39 4.49 -6.22 9.35
N ALA A 40 5.64 -6.84 9.64
CA ALA A 40 6.79 -6.83 8.74
C ALA A 40 6.51 -7.55 7.41
N GLU A 41 5.85 -8.71 7.45
CA GLU A 41 5.42 -9.44 6.25
C GLU A 41 4.40 -8.62 5.43
N LEU A 42 3.39 -8.03 6.07
CA LEU A 42 2.39 -7.18 5.41
C LEU A 42 3.03 -5.93 4.79
N ARG A 43 4.05 -5.37 5.43
CA ARG A 43 4.83 -4.26 4.88
C ARG A 43 5.56 -4.68 3.60
N GLU A 44 6.10 -5.90 3.55
CA GLU A 44 6.77 -6.41 2.35
C GLU A 44 5.77 -6.66 1.21
N LEU A 45 4.64 -7.31 1.51
CA LEU A 45 3.56 -7.51 0.55
C LEU A 45 3.05 -6.18 0.00
N PHE A 46 2.86 -5.18 0.86
CA PHE A 46 2.45 -3.84 0.46
C PHE A 46 3.46 -3.20 -0.50
N ARG A 47 4.77 -3.34 -0.24
CA ARG A 47 5.81 -2.82 -1.13
C ARG A 47 5.76 -3.48 -2.51
N ASN A 48 5.65 -4.81 -2.56
CA ASN A 48 5.62 -5.56 -3.81
C ASN A 48 4.37 -5.19 -4.63
N PHE A 49 3.20 -5.20 -4.00
CA PHE A 49 1.95 -4.79 -4.65
C PHE A 49 2.02 -3.36 -5.18
N ALA A 50 2.59 -2.43 -4.38
CA ALA A 50 2.72 -1.05 -4.82
C ALA A 50 3.75 -0.85 -5.96
N ALA A 51 4.73 -1.75 -6.10
CA ALA A 51 5.63 -1.76 -7.25
C ALA A 51 4.95 -2.30 -8.51
N GLU A 52 4.10 -3.33 -8.38
CA GLU A 52 3.30 -3.85 -9.51
C GLU A 52 2.31 -2.82 -10.02
N VAL A 53 1.56 -2.15 -9.12
CA VAL A 53 0.63 -1.08 -9.51
C VAL A 53 1.36 0.10 -10.17
N GLU A 54 2.56 0.42 -9.69
CA GLU A 54 3.40 1.46 -10.29
C GLU A 54 3.87 1.07 -11.70
N GLY A 55 4.28 -0.18 -11.90
CA GLY A 55 4.61 -0.72 -13.23
C GLY A 55 3.42 -0.64 -14.18
N MET A 56 2.25 -1.13 -13.78
CA MET A 56 1.04 -1.10 -14.61
C MET A 56 0.64 0.34 -14.97
N LEU A 57 0.67 1.27 -13.99
CA LEU A 57 0.33 2.66 -14.24
C LEU A 57 1.31 3.31 -15.23
N LEU A 58 2.61 3.00 -15.12
CA LEU A 58 3.63 3.52 -16.03
C LEU A 58 3.53 2.88 -17.41
N GLU A 59 3.20 1.60 -17.53
CA GLU A 59 3.00 0.94 -18.83
C GLU A 59 1.84 1.57 -19.60
N ASP A 60 0.69 1.77 -18.96
CA ASP A 60 -0.49 2.41 -19.60
C ASP A 60 -0.25 3.89 -19.95
N THR A 61 0.48 4.63 -19.09
CA THR A 61 0.70 6.07 -19.29
C THR A 61 1.91 6.39 -20.19
N SER A 62 2.90 5.49 -20.28
CA SER A 62 4.08 5.65 -21.15
C SER A 62 3.83 5.18 -22.59
N LEU A 63 2.72 4.47 -22.87
CA LEU A 63 2.33 4.06 -24.23
C LEU A 63 1.87 5.23 -25.12
N TYR A 64 1.81 6.45 -24.59
CA TYR A 64 1.38 7.68 -25.30
C TYR A 64 2.54 8.63 -25.71
N ILE A 65 3.74 8.09 -25.98
CA ILE A 65 4.86 8.86 -26.56
C ILE A 65 5.16 8.42 -28.00
#